data_AF-R1CBT9-F1
#
_entry.id   AF-R1CBT9-F1
#
_cell.length_a   1.000
_cell.length_b   1.000
_cell.length_c   1.000
_cell.angle_alpha   90.00
_cell.angle_beta   90.00
_cell.angle_gamma   90.00
#
_symmetry.space_group_name_H-M   'P 1'
#
loop_
_entity.id
_entity.type
_entity.pdbx_description
1 polymer ?
#
loop_
_entity_poly.entity_id
_entity_poly.type
_entity_poly.pdbx_seq_one_letter_code
_entity_poly.pdbx_strand_id
1 'polypeptide(L)'
;MTSFKASLRGSGVLPRLLREILETRFMVKRAMKSALHRTLNDRQLGLKLVANVTYGYTAASYSGRMPNAHLADAIVQTGRETLEAAIEMVHQRREWRARVVYGDTDSMFVLLEGRSVAEAFAVGRAIAEAVTERCPHPMELELEKVYAASMLQAKKRYVGLSYESARQYEQHVAGDASRAPALDVKGLEAVRRDACLATVKVMDRALRLLLTTKDVSAVKSYVLRQCDKLWTGRFPLIDCVFATEMKGGAQDTFGYKSEGVAPGSGQAATTRLRAVSGDVAIRRQRIDPRDAAEMGERAFKLRESARRPEELLLHERGLKIAAHYYIFKGILPALNRILEPIGVDMKRNNVPLALDRAAPVKATGPRRTMHQYYHSEHCVLCDAPAADGADLCAASFARPLMDQTTRHCMRCTGEHDRDIRCEAIDCPVLYARLRYERQGHNARQQQAAAVRALQW
;
A
#
# COMPACT_ATOMS: atom_id res chain seq x y z
N MET A 1 -29.85 18.66 -29.04
CA MET A 1 -29.98 17.19 -29.15
C MET A 1 -29.32 16.74 -30.44
N THR A 2 -28.21 16.03 -30.35
CA THR A 2 -27.57 15.40 -31.52
C THR A 2 -28.42 14.21 -31.94
N SER A 3 -29.04 14.27 -33.11
CA SER A 3 -29.89 13.19 -33.61
C SER A 3 -29.04 12.16 -34.38
N PHE A 4 -28.93 10.95 -33.86
CA PHE A 4 -28.33 9.82 -34.59
C PHE A 4 -29.40 9.17 -35.47
N LYS A 5 -29.10 8.98 -36.76
CA LYS A 5 -30.00 8.26 -37.67
C LYS A 5 -30.02 6.78 -37.31
N ALA A 6 -31.21 6.20 -37.17
CA ALA A 6 -31.37 4.75 -37.11
C ALA A 6 -30.73 4.11 -38.36
N SER A 7 -30.13 2.93 -38.20
CA SER A 7 -29.35 2.26 -39.25
C SER A 7 -30.25 1.85 -40.43
N LEU A 8 -30.42 2.77 -41.37
CA LEU A 8 -31.10 2.54 -42.66
C LEU A 8 -30.11 2.13 -43.77
N ARG A 9 -28.80 2.21 -43.53
CA ARG A 9 -27.73 2.02 -44.54
C ARG A 9 -26.57 1.11 -44.07
N GLY A 10 -26.80 0.28 -43.04
CA GLY A 10 -25.79 -0.62 -42.49
C GLY A 10 -25.03 -0.07 -41.27
N SER A 11 -24.19 -0.91 -40.66
CA SER A 11 -23.42 -0.58 -39.45
C SER A 11 -22.26 0.36 -39.77
N GLY A 12 -22.10 1.44 -38.98
CA GLY A 12 -20.94 2.33 -39.08
C GLY A 12 -19.61 1.63 -38.83
N VAL A 13 -18.50 2.26 -39.23
CA VAL A 13 -17.15 1.67 -39.17
C VAL A 13 -16.73 1.36 -37.72
N LEU A 14 -16.96 2.29 -36.78
CA LEU A 14 -16.58 2.10 -35.36
C LEU A 14 -17.31 0.91 -34.71
N PRO A 15 -18.64 0.74 -34.84
CA PRO A 15 -19.33 -0.46 -34.38
C PRO A 15 -18.78 -1.77 -34.96
N ARG A 16 -18.40 -1.81 -36.24
CA ARG A 16 -17.82 -3.01 -36.87
C ARG A 16 -16.45 -3.35 -36.26
N LEU A 17 -15.57 -2.36 -36.18
CA LEU A 17 -14.24 -2.51 -35.56
C LEU A 17 -14.34 -2.99 -34.10
N LEU A 18 -15.20 -2.34 -33.30
CA LEU A 18 -15.38 -2.69 -31.90
C LEU A 18 -15.95 -4.10 -31.73
N ARG A 19 -16.85 -4.53 -32.62
CA ARG A 19 -17.39 -5.89 -32.61
C ARG A 19 -16.29 -6.93 -32.79
N GLU A 20 -15.43 -6.77 -33.80
CA GLU A 20 -14.31 -7.70 -34.06
C GLU A 20 -13.33 -7.76 -32.88
N ILE A 21 -13.01 -6.61 -32.27
CA ILE A 21 -12.13 -6.53 -31.09
C ILE A 21 -12.77 -7.24 -29.89
N LEU A 22 -14.06 -7.02 -29.64
CA LEU A 22 -14.78 -7.62 -28.51
C LEU A 22 -14.95 -9.13 -28.69
N GLU A 23 -15.32 -9.60 -29.88
CA GLU A 23 -15.43 -11.03 -30.19
C GLU A 23 -14.07 -11.73 -29.99
N THR A 24 -12.99 -11.12 -30.51
CA THR A 24 -11.63 -11.62 -30.29
C THR A 24 -11.28 -11.67 -28.81
N ARG A 25 -11.64 -10.63 -28.05
CA ARG A 25 -11.41 -10.60 -26.60
C ARG A 25 -12.18 -11.70 -25.88
N PHE A 26 -13.43 -11.97 -26.26
CA PHE A 26 -14.22 -13.05 -25.67
C PHE A 26 -13.63 -14.43 -25.97
N MET A 27 -13.16 -14.65 -27.19
CA MET A 27 -12.44 -15.88 -27.55
C MET A 27 -11.18 -16.07 -26.69
N VAL A 28 -10.38 -15.01 -26.49
CA VAL A 28 -9.19 -15.06 -25.63
C VAL A 28 -9.56 -15.35 -24.18
N LYS A 29 -10.57 -14.67 -23.61
CA LYS A 29 -11.05 -14.93 -22.24
C LYS A 29 -11.49 -16.39 -22.06
N ARG A 30 -12.20 -16.97 -23.03
CA ARG A 30 -12.63 -18.39 -22.97
C ARG A 30 -11.46 -19.36 -22.97
N ALA A 31 -10.36 -19.02 -23.66
CA ALA A 31 -9.14 -19.82 -23.73
C ALA A 31 -8.23 -19.72 -22.48
N MET A 32 -8.51 -18.82 -21.52
CA MET A 32 -7.65 -18.55 -20.35
C MET A 32 -7.56 -19.69 -19.33
N LYS A 33 -8.20 -20.84 -19.54
CA LYS A 33 -8.18 -22.00 -18.61
C LYS A 33 -6.89 -22.87 -18.70
N SER A 34 -5.86 -22.43 -19.41
CA SER A 34 -4.66 -23.22 -19.74
C SER A 34 -3.39 -22.74 -19.01
N ALA A 35 -2.30 -23.51 -19.12
CA ALA A 35 -0.96 -23.17 -18.59
C ALA A 35 -0.42 -21.80 -19.09
N LEU A 36 -1.03 -21.21 -20.12
CA LEU A 36 -0.68 -19.90 -20.69
C LEU A 36 -1.51 -18.74 -20.12
N HIS A 37 -2.14 -18.92 -18.95
CA HIS A 37 -3.02 -17.92 -18.33
C HIS A 37 -2.44 -16.50 -18.32
N ARG A 38 -1.16 -16.33 -17.94
CA ARG A 38 -0.50 -15.01 -17.88
C ARG A 38 -0.48 -14.31 -19.25
N THR A 39 0.05 -14.98 -20.26
CA THR A 39 0.15 -14.44 -21.63
C THR A 39 -1.22 -14.12 -22.22
N LEU A 40 -2.21 -15.00 -22.00
CA LEU A 40 -3.57 -14.77 -22.48
C LEU A 40 -4.26 -13.62 -21.72
N ASN A 41 -3.97 -13.45 -20.44
CA ASN A 41 -4.43 -12.30 -19.67
C ASN A 41 -3.84 -10.98 -20.20
N ASP A 42 -2.54 -10.96 -20.50
CA ASP A 42 -1.89 -9.76 -21.06
C ASP A 42 -2.49 -9.40 -22.43
N ARG A 43 -2.79 -10.41 -23.27
CA ARG A 43 -3.48 -10.22 -24.56
C ARG A 43 -4.89 -9.65 -24.39
N GLN A 44 -5.72 -10.18 -23.48
CA GLN A 44 -7.08 -9.65 -23.30
C GLN A 44 -7.06 -8.23 -22.72
N LEU A 45 -6.07 -7.89 -21.88
CA LEU A 45 -5.86 -6.53 -21.39
C LEU A 45 -5.47 -5.57 -22.52
N GLY A 46 -4.60 -6.01 -23.43
CA GLY A 46 -4.27 -5.26 -24.65
C GLY A 46 -5.49 -4.97 -25.51
N LEU A 47 -6.32 -5.98 -25.78
CA LEU A 47 -7.58 -5.80 -26.54
C LEU A 47 -8.56 -4.85 -25.83
N LYS A 48 -8.68 -4.95 -24.49
CA LYS A 48 -9.47 -4.01 -23.67
C LYS A 48 -8.94 -2.59 -23.81
N LEU A 49 -7.63 -2.40 -23.77
CA LEU A 49 -7.00 -1.08 -23.92
C LEU A 49 -7.30 -0.48 -25.30
N VAL A 50 -7.17 -1.27 -26.37
CA VAL A 50 -7.49 -0.80 -27.74
C VAL A 50 -8.94 -0.34 -27.82
N ALA A 51 -9.90 -1.14 -27.33
CA ALA A 51 -11.32 -0.77 -27.32
C ALA A 51 -11.58 0.54 -26.54
N ASN A 52 -10.97 0.69 -25.36
CA ASN A 52 -11.11 1.90 -24.55
C ASN A 52 -10.47 3.14 -25.21
N VAL A 53 -9.31 2.96 -25.85
CA VAL A 53 -8.62 4.04 -26.59
C VAL A 53 -9.42 4.44 -27.83
N THR A 54 -10.16 3.52 -28.49
CA THR A 54 -11.05 3.86 -29.61
C THR A 54 -12.09 4.91 -29.21
N TYR A 55 -12.71 4.77 -28.04
CA TYR A 55 -13.57 5.82 -27.48
C TYR A 55 -12.76 7.09 -27.18
N GLY A 56 -11.62 6.97 -26.46
CA GLY A 56 -10.79 8.13 -26.10
C GLY A 56 -10.29 8.95 -27.31
N TYR A 57 -10.07 8.30 -28.45
CA TYR A 57 -9.71 8.94 -29.72
C TYR A 57 -10.79 9.90 -30.22
N THR A 58 -12.07 9.56 -30.03
CA THR A 58 -13.19 10.46 -30.41
C THR A 58 -13.20 11.75 -29.60
N ALA A 59 -12.67 11.75 -28.37
CA ALA A 59 -12.60 12.92 -27.50
C ALA A 59 -11.25 13.68 -27.57
N ALA A 60 -10.28 13.23 -28.38
CA ALA A 60 -8.91 13.71 -28.36
C ALA A 60 -8.73 15.06 -29.06
N SER A 61 -9.30 16.14 -28.53
CA SER A 61 -9.31 17.47 -29.17
C SER A 61 -7.95 18.17 -29.23
N TYR A 62 -7.00 17.82 -28.36
CA TYR A 62 -5.69 18.50 -28.31
C TYR A 62 -4.68 17.98 -29.35
N SER A 63 -4.58 16.66 -29.49
CA SER A 63 -3.57 16.00 -30.35
C SER A 63 -4.16 14.96 -31.32
N GLY A 64 -5.48 14.78 -31.32
CA GLY A 64 -6.17 13.84 -32.19
C GLY A 64 -6.28 14.35 -33.62
N ARG A 65 -6.25 13.43 -34.59
CA ARG A 65 -6.35 13.76 -36.02
C ARG A 65 -7.79 13.96 -36.51
N MET A 66 -8.77 13.39 -35.82
CA MET A 66 -10.18 13.45 -36.18
C MET A 66 -11.09 13.36 -34.93
N PRO A 67 -11.05 14.37 -34.05
CA PRO A 67 -11.91 14.40 -32.86
C PRO A 67 -13.37 14.66 -33.23
N ASN A 68 -14.29 14.02 -32.52
CA ASN A 68 -15.73 14.27 -32.56
C ASN A 68 -16.28 14.28 -31.13
N ALA A 69 -16.25 15.46 -30.51
CA ALA A 69 -16.70 15.65 -29.13
C ALA A 69 -18.17 15.26 -28.93
N HIS A 70 -19.04 15.52 -29.90
CA HIS A 70 -20.46 15.14 -29.80
C HIS A 70 -20.68 13.63 -29.69
N LEU A 71 -19.85 12.83 -30.38
CA LEU A 71 -19.89 11.38 -30.25
C LEU A 71 -19.40 10.94 -28.87
N ALA A 72 -18.32 11.53 -28.37
CA ALA A 72 -17.81 11.22 -27.03
C ALA A 72 -18.83 11.57 -25.94
N ASP A 73 -19.44 12.75 -26.02
CA ASP A 73 -20.46 13.22 -25.08
C ASP A 73 -21.70 12.30 -25.10
N ALA A 74 -22.15 11.89 -26.29
CA ALA A 74 -23.26 10.95 -26.42
C ALA A 74 -22.96 9.59 -25.77
N ILE A 75 -21.73 9.08 -25.90
CA ILE A 75 -21.31 7.83 -25.27
C ILE A 75 -21.33 7.97 -23.74
N VAL A 76 -20.73 9.03 -23.19
CA VAL A 76 -20.70 9.27 -21.73
C VAL A 76 -22.10 9.46 -21.17
N GLN A 77 -22.95 10.23 -21.86
CA GLN A 77 -24.33 10.46 -21.45
C GLN A 77 -25.15 9.16 -21.46
N THR A 78 -25.03 8.35 -22.52
CA THR A 78 -25.71 7.05 -22.61
C THR A 78 -25.27 6.12 -21.48
N GLY A 79 -23.96 6.09 -21.17
CA GLY A 79 -23.43 5.29 -20.06
C GLY A 79 -24.00 5.72 -18.71
N ARG A 80 -24.10 7.05 -18.48
CA ARG A 80 -24.70 7.62 -17.27
C ARG A 80 -26.17 7.28 -17.15
N GLU A 81 -26.96 7.49 -18.20
CA GLU A 81 -28.39 7.18 -18.22
C GLU A 81 -28.64 5.69 -17.99
N THR A 82 -27.80 4.81 -18.56
CA THR A 82 -27.89 3.37 -18.33
C THR A 82 -27.65 3.02 -16.86
N LEU A 83 -26.62 3.59 -16.23
CA LEU A 83 -26.33 3.35 -14.82
C LEU A 83 -27.46 3.89 -13.93
N GLU A 84 -27.94 5.10 -14.18
CA GLU A 84 -29.04 5.72 -13.43
C GLU A 84 -30.33 4.89 -13.56
N ALA A 85 -30.65 4.38 -14.76
CA ALA A 85 -31.79 3.49 -14.98
C ALA A 85 -31.67 2.15 -14.24
N ALA A 86 -30.46 1.58 -14.18
CA ALA A 86 -30.21 0.35 -13.44
C ALA A 86 -30.31 0.57 -11.91
N ILE A 87 -29.81 1.70 -11.40
CA ILE A 87 -29.98 2.11 -9.99
C ILE A 87 -31.47 2.25 -9.67
N GLU A 88 -32.21 2.98 -10.50
CA GLU A 88 -33.65 3.19 -10.31
C GLU A 88 -34.42 1.86 -10.28
N MET A 89 -34.09 0.92 -11.17
CA MET A 89 -34.68 -0.42 -11.17
C MET A 89 -34.47 -1.16 -9.84
N VAL A 90 -33.27 -1.08 -9.26
CA VAL A 90 -32.96 -1.69 -7.96
C VAL A 90 -33.81 -1.09 -6.84
N HIS A 91 -34.05 0.22 -6.87
CA HIS A 91 -34.86 0.91 -5.87
C HIS A 91 -36.37 0.65 -6.03
N GLN A 92 -36.86 0.48 -7.27
CA GLN A 92 -38.29 0.26 -7.55
C GLN A 92 -38.77 -1.14 -7.14
N ARG A 93 -37.92 -2.17 -7.30
CA ARG A 93 -38.26 -3.57 -6.98
C ARG A 93 -38.12 -3.87 -5.50
N ARG A 94 -39.22 -3.68 -4.78
CA ARG A 94 -39.29 -3.89 -3.31
C ARG A 94 -38.99 -5.34 -2.90
N GLU A 95 -39.17 -6.32 -3.79
CA GLU A 95 -38.87 -7.73 -3.50
C GLU A 95 -37.40 -7.96 -3.10
N TRP A 96 -36.48 -7.18 -3.67
CA TRP A 96 -35.05 -7.32 -3.41
C TRP A 96 -34.63 -6.71 -2.07
N ARG A 97 -35.43 -5.80 -1.49
CA ARG A 97 -35.10 -5.04 -0.28
C ARG A 97 -33.66 -4.50 -0.32
N ALA A 98 -33.33 -3.91 -1.47
CA ALA A 98 -31.98 -3.52 -1.84
C ALA A 98 -31.84 -1.99 -1.88
N ARG A 99 -30.65 -1.49 -1.55
CA ARG A 99 -30.33 -0.06 -1.63
C ARG A 99 -28.97 0.15 -2.27
N VAL A 100 -28.89 0.95 -3.32
CA VAL A 100 -27.60 1.32 -3.89
C VAL A 100 -26.90 2.30 -2.95
N VAL A 101 -25.66 2.00 -2.58
CA VAL A 101 -24.85 2.83 -1.65
C VAL A 101 -23.66 3.51 -2.32
N TYR A 102 -23.24 3.00 -3.48
CA TYR A 102 -22.14 3.58 -4.25
C TYR A 102 -22.29 3.24 -5.72
N GLY A 103 -21.81 4.10 -6.60
CA GLY A 103 -21.73 3.87 -8.03
C GLY A 103 -20.52 4.60 -8.62
N ASP A 104 -19.79 3.94 -9.51
CA ASP A 104 -18.64 4.50 -10.22
C ASP A 104 -18.69 4.03 -11.66
N THR A 105 -19.09 4.94 -12.56
CA THR A 105 -19.16 4.81 -14.03
C THR A 105 -19.93 3.62 -14.60
N ASP A 106 -19.46 2.42 -14.34
CA ASP A 106 -19.87 1.13 -14.90
C ASP A 106 -20.17 0.09 -13.80
N SER A 107 -20.11 0.50 -12.53
CA SER A 107 -20.34 -0.36 -11.37
C SER A 107 -21.30 0.30 -10.37
N MET A 108 -22.08 -0.53 -9.67
CA MET A 108 -22.92 -0.12 -8.55
C MET A 108 -22.76 -1.09 -7.38
N PHE A 109 -22.83 -0.57 -6.16
CA PHE A 109 -22.73 -1.35 -4.94
C PHE A 109 -24.10 -1.37 -4.30
N VAL A 110 -24.66 -2.56 -4.18
CA VAL A 110 -25.99 -2.78 -3.64
C VAL A 110 -25.85 -3.33 -2.22
N LEU A 111 -26.41 -2.60 -1.25
CA LEU A 111 -26.51 -3.03 0.13
C LEU A 111 -27.77 -3.87 0.31
N LEU A 112 -27.58 -5.06 0.89
CA LEU A 112 -28.64 -6.01 1.25
C LEU A 112 -28.59 -6.22 2.76
N GLU A 113 -29.39 -5.43 3.49
CA GLU A 113 -29.39 -5.44 4.97
C GLU A 113 -30.00 -6.74 5.51
N GLY A 114 -29.32 -7.38 6.46
CA GLY A 114 -29.79 -8.60 7.12
C GLY A 114 -29.76 -9.89 6.28
N ARG A 115 -29.17 -9.86 5.08
CA ARG A 115 -29.07 -11.03 4.21
C ARG A 115 -27.77 -11.81 4.44
N SER A 116 -27.84 -13.12 4.29
CA SER A 116 -26.67 -13.98 4.22
C SER A 116 -25.88 -13.76 2.92
N VAL A 117 -24.61 -14.16 2.90
CA VAL A 117 -23.77 -14.05 1.69
C VAL A 117 -24.35 -14.88 0.54
N ALA A 118 -24.90 -16.06 0.81
CA ALA A 118 -25.54 -16.90 -0.20
C ALA A 118 -26.77 -16.22 -0.83
N GLU A 119 -27.65 -15.62 -0.01
CA GLU A 119 -28.77 -14.82 -0.49
C GLU A 119 -28.29 -13.60 -1.29
N ALA A 120 -27.22 -12.93 -0.83
CA ALA A 120 -26.67 -11.78 -1.53
C ALA A 120 -26.18 -12.14 -2.95
N PHE A 121 -25.57 -13.32 -3.13
CA PHE A 121 -25.24 -13.84 -4.46
C PHE A 121 -26.48 -14.13 -5.31
N ALA A 122 -27.54 -14.67 -4.71
CA ALA A 122 -28.78 -14.96 -5.44
C ALA A 122 -29.49 -13.68 -5.90
N VAL A 123 -29.65 -12.70 -5.00
CA VAL A 123 -30.26 -11.40 -5.31
C VAL A 123 -29.38 -10.62 -6.30
N GLY A 124 -28.06 -10.65 -6.13
CA GLY A 124 -27.12 -10.00 -7.06
C GLY A 124 -27.23 -10.55 -8.48
N ARG A 125 -27.41 -11.88 -8.66
CA ARG A 125 -27.68 -12.49 -9.98
C ARG A 125 -29.02 -12.06 -10.55
N ALA A 126 -30.08 -12.06 -9.73
CA ALA A 126 -31.41 -11.61 -10.17
C ALA A 126 -31.41 -10.14 -10.62
N ILE A 127 -30.67 -9.27 -9.92
CA ILE A 127 -30.47 -7.87 -10.34
C ILE A 127 -29.72 -7.82 -11.67
N ALA A 128 -28.61 -8.56 -11.79
CA ALA A 128 -27.79 -8.59 -12.99
C ALA A 128 -28.59 -9.04 -14.23
N GLU A 129 -29.39 -10.10 -14.09
CA GLU A 129 -30.27 -10.63 -15.14
C GLU A 129 -31.35 -9.60 -15.53
N ALA A 130 -32.08 -9.05 -14.56
CA ALA A 130 -33.16 -8.10 -14.81
C ALA A 130 -32.67 -6.78 -15.45
N VAL A 131 -31.47 -6.31 -15.08
CA VAL A 131 -30.86 -5.14 -15.74
C VAL A 131 -30.42 -5.49 -17.16
N THR A 132 -29.79 -6.64 -17.35
CA THR A 132 -29.32 -7.11 -18.67
C THR A 132 -30.47 -7.25 -19.67
N GLU A 133 -31.63 -7.78 -19.24
CA GLU A 133 -32.83 -7.90 -20.08
C GLU A 133 -33.33 -6.56 -20.63
N ARG A 134 -33.05 -5.45 -19.92
CA ARG A 134 -33.47 -4.10 -20.32
C ARG A 134 -32.41 -3.35 -21.12
N CYS A 135 -31.19 -3.89 -21.21
CA CYS A 135 -30.11 -3.31 -21.97
C CYS A 135 -30.10 -3.80 -23.42
N PRO A 136 -29.72 -2.95 -24.40
CA PRO A 136 -29.57 -3.40 -25.77
C PRO A 136 -28.37 -4.35 -25.92
N HIS A 137 -28.49 -5.39 -26.74
CA HIS A 137 -27.36 -6.25 -27.07
C HIS A 137 -26.21 -5.44 -27.71
N PRO A 138 -24.94 -5.61 -27.30
CA PRO A 138 -24.36 -6.67 -26.46
C PRO A 138 -24.08 -6.26 -24.99
N MET A 139 -24.84 -5.32 -24.43
CA MET A 139 -24.62 -4.87 -23.05
C MET A 139 -25.16 -5.90 -22.06
N GLU A 140 -24.31 -6.33 -21.12
CA GLU A 140 -24.63 -7.28 -20.06
C GLU A 140 -24.09 -6.75 -18.73
N LEU A 141 -24.89 -6.86 -17.66
CA LEU A 141 -24.45 -6.59 -16.30
C LEU A 141 -24.07 -7.93 -15.66
N GLU A 142 -22.83 -8.05 -15.17
CA GLU A 142 -22.34 -9.25 -14.51
C GLU A 142 -22.19 -9.01 -12.99
N LEU A 143 -22.58 -9.99 -12.17
CA LEU A 143 -22.24 -10.01 -10.75
C LEU A 143 -20.76 -10.43 -10.60
N GLU A 144 -19.89 -9.47 -10.33
CA GLU A 144 -18.45 -9.76 -10.16
C GLU A 144 -18.14 -10.41 -8.81
N LYS A 145 -18.61 -9.82 -7.71
CA LYS A 145 -18.26 -10.25 -6.35
C LYS A 145 -19.23 -9.74 -5.30
N VAL A 146 -19.23 -10.39 -4.13
CA VAL A 146 -19.94 -9.95 -2.93
C VAL A 146 -18.92 -9.60 -1.85
N TYR A 147 -19.09 -8.43 -1.22
CA TYR A 147 -18.32 -8.03 -0.05
C TYR A 147 -19.05 -8.40 1.24
N ALA A 148 -18.53 -9.37 2.00
CA ALA A 148 -19.11 -9.71 3.31
C ALA A 148 -18.83 -8.64 4.37
N ALA A 149 -17.70 -7.93 4.24
CA ALA A 149 -17.34 -6.76 5.02
C ALA A 149 -16.60 -5.78 4.10
N SER A 150 -17.02 -4.52 4.11
CA SER A 150 -16.40 -3.45 3.33
C SER A 150 -16.50 -2.11 4.05
N MET A 151 -15.63 -1.18 3.64
CA MET A 151 -15.61 0.20 4.09
C MET A 151 -15.47 1.11 2.87
N LEU A 152 -16.43 2.01 2.72
CA LEU A 152 -16.46 3.01 1.65
C LEU A 152 -16.04 4.34 2.25
N GLN A 153 -14.82 4.79 1.95
CA GLN A 153 -14.29 6.02 2.53
C GLN A 153 -14.68 7.25 1.71
N ALA A 154 -14.44 7.20 0.41
CA ALA A 154 -14.73 8.28 -0.52
C ALA A 154 -14.84 7.73 -1.94
N LYS A 155 -15.15 8.60 -2.91
CA LYS A 155 -15.13 8.24 -4.33
C LYS A 155 -13.76 7.64 -4.70
N LYS A 156 -13.78 6.47 -5.33
CA LYS A 156 -12.59 5.69 -5.73
C LYS A 156 -11.68 5.29 -4.57
N ARG A 157 -12.18 5.31 -3.32
CA ARG A 157 -11.45 4.93 -2.10
C ARG A 157 -12.29 4.01 -1.23
N TYR A 158 -12.06 2.72 -1.36
CA TYR A 158 -12.79 1.70 -0.61
C TYR A 158 -11.96 0.43 -0.41
N VAL A 159 -12.37 -0.38 0.57
CA VAL A 159 -11.79 -1.69 0.83
C VAL A 159 -12.87 -2.69 1.19
N GLY A 160 -12.71 -3.96 0.79
CA GLY A 160 -13.58 -5.03 1.25
C GLY A 160 -13.00 -6.42 1.07
N LEU A 161 -13.54 -7.38 1.82
CA LEU A 161 -13.25 -8.81 1.63
C LEU A 161 -14.11 -9.33 0.48
N SER A 162 -13.51 -9.53 -0.69
CA SER A 162 -14.22 -9.95 -1.90
C SER A 162 -14.36 -11.46 -1.96
N TYR A 163 -15.60 -11.92 -2.15
CA TYR A 163 -15.92 -13.31 -2.45
C TYR A 163 -16.50 -13.39 -3.86
N GLU A 164 -16.07 -14.40 -4.62
CA GLU A 164 -16.55 -14.66 -5.99
C GLU A 164 -17.68 -15.69 -6.00
N SER A 165 -17.82 -16.48 -4.93
CA SER A 165 -18.92 -17.45 -4.80
C SER A 165 -19.34 -17.66 -3.34
N ALA A 166 -20.60 -18.09 -3.15
CA ALA A 166 -21.12 -18.47 -1.83
C ALA A 166 -20.32 -19.64 -1.23
N ARG A 167 -19.95 -20.63 -2.06
CA ARG A 167 -19.11 -21.76 -1.64
C ARG A 167 -17.75 -21.33 -1.11
N GLN A 168 -17.10 -20.34 -1.75
CA GLN A 168 -15.84 -19.79 -1.26
C GLN A 168 -16.01 -19.21 0.15
N TYR A 169 -17.10 -18.47 0.37
CA TYR A 169 -17.42 -17.90 1.68
C TYR A 169 -17.64 -18.98 2.74
N GLU A 170 -18.47 -19.98 2.44
CA GLU A 170 -18.77 -21.09 3.35
C GLU A 170 -17.51 -21.86 3.75
N GLN A 171 -16.63 -22.18 2.79
CA GLN A 171 -15.37 -22.88 3.05
C GLN A 171 -14.41 -22.04 3.90
N HIS A 172 -14.31 -20.73 3.62
CA HIS A 172 -13.51 -19.82 4.41
C HIS A 172 -14.00 -19.74 5.86
N VAL A 173 -15.31 -19.59 6.06
CA VAL A 173 -15.91 -19.53 7.41
C VAL A 173 -15.78 -20.87 8.15
N ALA A 174 -15.76 -22.00 7.43
CA ALA A 174 -15.48 -23.33 7.98
C ALA A 174 -14.00 -23.56 8.37
N GLY A 175 -13.12 -22.57 8.17
CA GLY A 175 -11.71 -22.62 8.57
C GLY A 175 -10.72 -23.02 7.48
N ASP A 176 -11.16 -23.17 6.23
CA ASP A 176 -10.25 -23.43 5.11
C ASP A 176 -9.50 -22.16 4.71
N ALA A 177 -8.28 -22.01 5.24
CA ALA A 177 -7.40 -20.89 4.94
C ALA A 177 -7.03 -20.79 3.44
N SER A 178 -7.11 -21.89 2.67
CA SER A 178 -6.86 -21.86 1.22
C SER A 178 -7.93 -21.08 0.44
N ARG A 179 -9.10 -20.87 1.07
CA ARG A 179 -10.25 -20.15 0.50
C ARG A 179 -10.43 -18.75 1.07
N ALA A 180 -9.44 -18.23 1.79
CA ALA A 180 -9.46 -16.87 2.31
C ALA A 180 -9.76 -15.83 1.21
N PRO A 181 -10.63 -14.84 1.48
CA PRO A 181 -10.97 -13.81 0.50
C PRO A 181 -9.77 -12.92 0.18
N ALA A 182 -9.73 -12.43 -1.06
CA ALA A 182 -8.84 -11.34 -1.40
C ALA A 182 -9.32 -10.05 -0.72
N LEU A 183 -8.36 -9.23 -0.28
CA LEU A 183 -8.65 -7.87 0.18
C LEU A 183 -8.66 -6.98 -1.06
N ASP A 184 -9.84 -6.60 -1.55
CA ASP A 184 -9.95 -5.66 -2.66
C ASP A 184 -9.81 -4.25 -2.12
N VAL A 185 -8.71 -3.58 -2.45
CA VAL A 185 -8.38 -2.24 -2.01
C VAL A 185 -8.34 -1.33 -3.23
N LYS A 186 -9.15 -0.27 -3.25
CA LYS A 186 -9.12 0.75 -4.30
C LYS A 186 -8.74 2.11 -3.72
N GLY A 187 -7.75 2.75 -4.33
CA GLY A 187 -7.36 4.15 -4.07
C GLY A 187 -6.80 4.48 -2.68
N LEU A 188 -6.79 3.53 -1.75
CA LEU A 188 -6.16 3.66 -0.44
C LEU A 188 -4.64 3.52 -0.54
N GLU A 189 -3.94 4.02 0.47
CA GLU A 189 -2.48 4.01 0.53
C GLU A 189 -1.88 2.59 0.52
N ALA A 190 -2.67 1.57 0.88
CA ALA A 190 -2.26 0.17 0.83
C ALA A 190 -2.01 -0.39 -0.59
N VAL A 191 -2.42 0.31 -1.66
CA VAL A 191 -2.13 -0.10 -3.06
C VAL A 191 -1.41 0.97 -3.87
N ARG A 192 -1.05 2.08 -3.21
CA ARG A 192 -0.41 3.23 -3.84
C ARG A 192 1.10 3.06 -3.88
N ARG A 193 1.69 3.22 -5.06
CA ARG A 193 3.15 3.10 -5.27
C ARG A 193 3.94 4.27 -4.69
N ASP A 194 3.30 5.44 -4.52
CA ASP A 194 3.92 6.61 -3.91
C ASP A 194 3.97 6.55 -2.38
N ALA A 195 3.22 5.63 -1.76
CA ALA A 195 3.35 5.34 -0.33
C ALA A 195 4.55 4.42 -0.08
N CYS A 196 5.24 4.61 1.06
CA CYS A 196 6.30 3.67 1.44
C CYS A 196 5.72 2.29 1.75
N LEU A 197 6.47 1.24 1.45
CA LEU A 197 6.06 -0.15 1.66
C LEU A 197 5.74 -0.44 3.13
N ALA A 198 6.38 0.25 4.08
CA ALA A 198 6.05 0.19 5.49
C ALA A 198 4.58 0.59 5.74
N THR A 199 4.12 1.69 5.15
CA THR A 199 2.72 2.12 5.26
C THR A 199 1.79 1.11 4.57
N VAL A 200 2.16 0.64 3.38
CA VAL A 200 1.39 -0.35 2.62
C VAL A 200 1.16 -1.63 3.43
N LYS A 201 2.23 -2.23 3.95
CA LYS A 201 2.17 -3.50 4.70
C LYS A 201 1.42 -3.35 6.02
N VAL A 202 1.66 -2.25 6.75
CA VAL A 202 0.97 -1.98 8.01
C VAL A 202 -0.53 -1.81 7.77
N MET A 203 -0.91 -1.06 6.73
CA MET A 203 -2.32 -0.87 6.39
C MET A 203 -2.99 -2.15 5.89
N ASP A 204 -2.40 -2.88 4.95
CA ASP A 204 -2.99 -4.13 4.43
C ASP A 204 -3.32 -5.08 5.59
N ARG A 205 -2.36 -5.32 6.50
CA ARG A 205 -2.58 -6.22 7.64
C ARG A 205 -3.58 -5.66 8.65
N ALA A 206 -3.57 -4.36 8.93
CA ALA A 206 -4.53 -3.72 9.82
C ALA A 206 -5.97 -3.83 9.27
N LEU A 207 -6.14 -3.62 7.96
CA LEU A 207 -7.45 -3.73 7.29
C LEU A 207 -7.96 -5.17 7.25
N ARG A 208 -7.09 -6.15 6.96
CA ARG A 208 -7.47 -7.58 7.08
C ARG A 208 -7.91 -7.91 8.50
N LEU A 209 -7.15 -7.48 9.50
CA LEU A 209 -7.48 -7.73 10.89
C LEU A 209 -8.83 -7.13 11.26
N LEU A 210 -9.07 -5.86 10.88
CA LEU A 210 -10.32 -5.17 11.13
C LEU A 210 -11.52 -5.86 10.46
N LEU A 211 -11.43 -6.18 9.17
CA LEU A 211 -12.55 -6.73 8.41
C LEU A 211 -12.85 -8.19 8.75
N THR A 212 -11.85 -8.97 9.17
CA THR A 212 -12.05 -10.36 9.58
C THR A 212 -12.53 -10.48 11.02
N THR A 213 -11.87 -9.79 11.97
CA THR A 213 -12.16 -9.96 13.41
C THR A 213 -13.22 -9.00 13.94
N LYS A 214 -13.43 -7.86 13.25
CA LYS A 214 -14.25 -6.75 13.72
C LYS A 214 -13.82 -6.20 15.09
N ASP A 215 -12.60 -6.51 15.53
CA ASP A 215 -12.05 -6.05 16.80
C ASP A 215 -11.05 -4.90 16.59
N VAL A 216 -11.48 -3.70 16.98
CA VAL A 216 -10.66 -2.48 16.96
C VAL A 216 -9.48 -2.59 17.93
N SER A 217 -9.62 -3.31 19.05
CA SER A 217 -8.57 -3.46 20.05
C SER A 217 -7.40 -4.28 19.50
N ALA A 218 -7.68 -5.36 18.77
CA ALA A 218 -6.66 -6.13 18.07
C ALA A 218 -5.89 -5.27 17.06
N VAL A 219 -6.59 -4.40 16.31
CA VAL A 219 -5.98 -3.45 15.36
C VAL A 219 -5.08 -2.47 16.08
N LYS A 220 -5.56 -1.86 17.17
CA LYS A 220 -4.77 -0.94 18.01
C LYS A 220 -3.48 -1.60 18.49
N SER A 221 -3.57 -2.79 19.10
CA SER A 221 -2.39 -3.50 19.60
C SER A 221 -1.43 -3.87 18.46
N TYR A 222 -1.94 -4.23 17.28
CA TYR A 222 -1.09 -4.47 16.10
C TYR A 222 -0.34 -3.21 15.66
N VAL A 223 -1.04 -2.08 15.49
CA VAL A 223 -0.46 -0.81 15.03
C VAL A 223 0.59 -0.30 16.02
N LEU A 224 0.29 -0.34 17.33
CA LEU A 224 1.25 0.05 18.37
C LEU A 224 2.54 -0.77 18.31
N ARG A 225 2.44 -2.09 18.11
CA ARG A 225 3.62 -2.95 17.92
C ARG A 225 4.43 -2.57 16.67
N GLN A 226 3.78 -2.16 15.57
CA GLN A 226 4.51 -1.72 14.37
C GLN A 226 5.19 -0.36 14.58
N CYS A 227 4.52 0.57 15.27
CA CYS A 227 5.12 1.85 15.65
C CYS A 227 6.34 1.65 16.55
N ASP A 228 6.26 0.75 17.52
CA ASP A 228 7.40 0.39 18.38
C ASP A 228 8.57 -0.21 17.57
N LYS A 229 8.28 -1.11 16.63
CA LYS A 229 9.31 -1.67 15.72
C LYS A 229 9.99 -0.59 14.87
N LEU A 230 9.24 0.40 14.37
CA LEU A 230 9.83 1.54 13.65
C LEU A 230 10.71 2.37 14.57
N TRP A 231 10.26 2.62 15.80
CA TRP A 231 10.97 3.45 16.76
C TRP A 231 12.27 2.81 17.26
N THR A 232 12.23 1.52 17.55
CA THR A 232 13.37 0.71 18.00
C THR A 232 14.33 0.35 16.85
N GLY A 233 14.01 0.71 15.60
CA GLY A 233 14.81 0.37 14.42
C GLY A 233 14.74 -1.11 14.04
N ARG A 234 13.72 -1.83 14.55
CA ARG A 234 13.47 -3.24 14.24
C ARG A 234 12.72 -3.46 12.92
N PHE A 235 12.16 -2.41 12.33
CA PHE A 235 11.46 -2.48 11.04
C PHE A 235 12.44 -2.67 9.86
N PRO A 236 12.12 -3.48 8.83
CA PRO A 236 12.97 -3.65 7.66
C PRO A 236 13.20 -2.32 6.94
N LEU A 237 14.47 -1.94 6.76
CA LEU A 237 14.82 -0.67 6.13
C LEU A 237 14.39 -0.59 4.66
N ILE A 238 14.45 -1.71 3.93
CA ILE A 238 13.97 -1.80 2.54
C ILE A 238 12.51 -1.36 2.39
N ASP A 239 11.69 -1.58 3.42
CA ASP A 239 10.28 -1.19 3.41
C ASP A 239 10.08 0.31 3.65
N CYS A 240 11.11 1.01 4.15
CA CYS A 240 11.09 2.45 4.38
C CYS A 240 11.54 3.27 3.17
N VAL A 241 11.94 2.62 2.08
CA VAL A 241 12.35 3.25 0.82
C VAL A 241 11.13 3.84 0.09
N PHE A 242 11.25 5.06 -0.43
CA PHE A 242 10.26 5.68 -1.29
C PHE A 242 10.62 5.52 -2.77
N ALA A 243 9.63 5.15 -3.59
CA ALA A 243 9.78 5.06 -5.04
C ALA A 243 8.74 5.96 -5.73
N THR A 244 9.18 7.12 -6.19
CA THR A 244 8.31 8.10 -6.87
C THR A 244 8.81 8.41 -8.27
N GLU A 245 7.90 8.46 -9.23
CA GLU A 245 8.20 8.86 -10.61
C GLU A 245 8.57 10.36 -10.65
N MET A 246 9.71 10.66 -11.28
CA MET A 246 10.16 12.03 -11.49
C MET A 246 9.53 12.57 -12.78
N LYS A 247 8.74 13.64 -12.66
CA LYS A 247 8.14 14.31 -13.82
C LYS A 247 9.03 15.50 -14.23
N GLY A 248 9.65 15.41 -15.40
CA GLY A 248 10.49 16.46 -16.01
C GLY A 248 11.64 15.88 -16.84
N GLY A 249 11.92 16.47 -18.01
CA GLY A 249 13.12 16.15 -18.80
C GLY A 249 14.38 16.72 -18.17
N ALA A 250 15.55 16.18 -18.52
CA ALA A 250 16.85 16.65 -18.01
C ALA A 250 17.15 18.14 -18.28
N GLN A 251 16.35 18.80 -19.14
CA GLN A 251 16.44 20.22 -19.48
C GLN A 251 15.19 21.03 -19.09
N ASP A 252 14.14 20.40 -18.57
CA ASP A 252 12.86 21.05 -18.29
C ASP A 252 12.68 21.31 -16.79
N THR A 253 13.29 22.40 -16.31
CA THR A 253 12.91 23.07 -15.06
C THR A 253 11.50 23.69 -15.10
N PHE A 254 10.74 23.51 -16.18
CA PHE A 254 9.43 24.13 -16.43
C PHE A 254 8.20 23.28 -16.02
N GLY A 255 8.38 22.18 -15.29
CA GLY A 255 7.26 21.40 -14.73
C GLY A 255 6.77 21.90 -13.36
N TYR A 256 7.61 22.58 -12.60
CA TYR A 256 7.26 23.16 -11.30
C TYR A 256 7.23 24.68 -11.42
N LYS A 257 6.05 25.23 -11.68
CA LYS A 257 5.82 26.67 -11.52
C LYS A 257 5.89 26.98 -10.03
N SER A 258 7.05 27.47 -9.59
CA SER A 258 7.46 27.84 -8.22
C SER A 258 8.27 26.79 -7.45
N GLU A 259 9.36 27.26 -6.83
CA GLU A 259 10.26 26.53 -5.92
C GLU A 259 9.57 26.02 -4.63
N GLY A 260 8.24 26.16 -4.50
CA GLY A 260 7.45 25.84 -3.30
C GLY A 260 6.26 24.87 -3.48
N VAL A 261 5.94 24.41 -4.71
CA VAL A 261 4.76 23.55 -4.99
C VAL A 261 5.08 22.18 -5.62
N ALA A 262 6.01 21.41 -5.05
CA ALA A 262 6.12 19.97 -5.29
C ALA A 262 5.85 19.24 -3.98
N PRO A 263 5.14 18.10 -4.00
CA PRO A 263 5.07 17.24 -2.83
C PRO A 263 6.49 16.94 -2.36
N GLY A 264 6.73 16.91 -1.04
CA GLY A 264 8.07 16.93 -0.44
C GLY A 264 9.04 15.82 -0.88
N SER A 265 8.59 14.83 -1.66
CA SER A 265 9.41 13.84 -2.37
C SER A 265 10.01 14.34 -3.71
N GLY A 266 9.35 15.27 -4.41
CA GLY A 266 9.75 15.76 -5.73
C GLY A 266 10.52 17.09 -5.74
N GLN A 267 10.60 17.80 -4.61
CA GLN A 267 11.22 19.14 -4.53
C GLN A 267 12.66 19.17 -4.03
N ALA A 268 13.25 18.01 -3.73
CA ALA A 268 14.66 17.89 -3.36
C ALA A 268 15.62 18.06 -4.56
N ALA A 269 15.10 18.29 -5.77
CA ALA A 269 15.83 18.12 -7.02
C ALA A 269 16.64 19.34 -7.51
N THR A 270 16.45 20.57 -7.02
CA THR A 270 17.02 21.75 -7.69
C THR A 270 18.32 22.32 -7.11
N THR A 271 18.92 21.75 -6.05
CA THR A 271 20.25 22.23 -5.60
C THR A 271 21.22 21.15 -5.12
N ARG A 272 20.80 19.88 -5.05
CA ARG A 272 21.70 18.72 -4.90
C ARG A 272 21.13 17.59 -5.76
N LEU A 273 21.45 17.64 -7.05
CA LEU A 273 21.08 16.61 -8.03
C LEU A 273 21.60 15.24 -7.55
N ARG A 274 20.68 14.43 -6.98
CA ARG A 274 20.68 12.95 -6.92
C ARG A 274 19.66 12.35 -5.93
N ALA A 275 18.72 13.12 -5.38
CA ALA A 275 17.57 12.56 -4.66
C ALA A 275 16.51 12.10 -5.67
N VAL A 276 16.47 10.79 -5.91
CA VAL A 276 15.68 10.08 -6.93
C VAL A 276 14.96 8.95 -6.20
N SER A 277 13.86 8.44 -6.75
CA SER A 277 13.30 7.12 -6.41
C SER A 277 14.36 6.17 -5.85
N GLY A 278 14.16 5.67 -4.63
CA GLY A 278 15.14 4.91 -3.88
C GLY A 278 15.44 5.49 -2.49
N ASP A 279 15.15 6.76 -2.21
CA ASP A 279 15.58 7.38 -0.96
C ASP A 279 14.79 6.94 0.31
N VAL A 280 15.49 6.94 1.44
CA VAL A 280 14.96 6.76 2.80
C VAL A 280 15.00 8.12 3.51
N ALA A 281 13.95 8.44 4.27
CA ALA A 281 13.97 9.59 5.17
C ALA A 281 14.78 9.25 6.44
N ILE A 282 15.94 9.89 6.59
CA ILE A 282 16.89 9.62 7.66
C ILE A 282 17.01 10.81 8.60
N ARG A 283 17.22 10.53 9.88
CA ARG A 283 17.42 11.52 10.94
C ARG A 283 18.88 11.50 11.44
N ARG A 284 19.52 12.69 11.51
CA ARG A 284 20.62 12.96 12.46
C ARG A 284 20.00 13.64 13.69
N GLN A 285 19.68 12.85 14.72
CA GLN A 285 19.08 13.26 16.02
C GLN A 285 17.70 13.97 15.99
N ARG A 286 16.97 13.85 17.12
CA ARG A 286 15.61 14.40 17.37
C ARG A 286 15.54 15.87 16.91
N ILE A 287 14.50 16.44 16.27
CA ILE A 287 13.27 17.00 16.91
C ILE A 287 12.02 17.07 15.96
N ASP A 288 10.78 16.90 16.45
CA ASP A 288 9.50 17.20 15.72
C ASP A 288 9.37 18.73 15.53
N PRO A 289 8.80 19.27 14.44
CA PRO A 289 8.62 20.72 14.29
C PRO A 289 7.98 21.47 15.49
N ARG A 290 7.09 20.84 16.27
CA ARG A 290 6.53 21.40 17.52
C ARG A 290 7.52 21.32 18.67
N ASP A 291 8.13 20.15 18.86
CA ASP A 291 9.17 19.96 19.87
C ASP A 291 10.40 20.88 19.55
N ALA A 292 10.60 21.26 18.28
CA ALA A 292 11.69 22.13 17.80
C ALA A 292 11.37 23.59 18.08
N ALA A 293 10.09 23.97 18.01
CA ALA A 293 9.62 25.26 18.48
C ALA A 293 9.74 25.39 20.01
N GLU A 294 9.47 24.32 20.77
CA GLU A 294 9.65 24.28 22.23
C GLU A 294 11.13 24.25 22.66
N MET A 295 12.00 23.61 21.86
CA MET A 295 13.46 23.52 22.13
C MET A 295 14.30 24.61 21.42
N GLY A 296 13.68 25.54 20.71
CA GLY A 296 14.37 26.61 19.98
C GLY A 296 15.24 26.15 18.79
N GLU A 297 15.04 24.93 18.30
CA GLU A 297 15.79 24.37 17.17
C GLU A 297 15.05 24.54 15.83
N ARG A 298 15.80 24.60 14.74
CA ARG A 298 15.22 24.72 13.39
C ARG A 298 14.70 23.36 12.92
N ALA A 299 13.40 23.26 12.67
CA ALA A 299 12.82 22.09 12.01
C ALA A 299 13.48 21.86 10.64
N PHE A 300 14.12 20.70 10.44
CA PHE A 300 14.73 20.35 9.16
C PHE A 300 13.66 20.14 8.08
N LYS A 301 13.91 20.65 6.87
CA LYS A 301 13.04 20.35 5.73
C LYS A 301 13.23 18.88 5.34
N LEU A 302 12.16 18.18 4.95
CA LEU A 302 12.23 16.76 4.55
C LEU A 302 13.31 16.50 3.49
N ARG A 303 13.46 17.42 2.53
CA ARG A 303 14.49 17.37 1.48
C ARG A 303 15.93 17.29 2.01
N GLU A 304 16.20 17.85 3.18
CA GLU A 304 17.53 17.85 3.80
C GLU A 304 17.81 16.54 4.56
N SER A 305 16.75 15.75 4.81
CA SER A 305 16.76 14.47 5.53
C SER A 305 16.67 13.24 4.62
N ALA A 306 16.29 13.41 3.35
CA ALA A 306 16.29 12.33 2.37
C ALA A 306 17.73 11.87 2.05
N ARG A 307 17.94 10.56 2.00
CA ARG A 307 19.25 9.93 1.75
C ARG A 307 19.06 8.64 0.97
N ARG A 308 20.07 8.25 0.22
CA ARG A 308 20.09 6.99 -0.52
C ARG A 308 20.23 5.78 0.40
N PRO A 309 19.62 4.62 0.12
CA PRO A 309 19.77 3.40 0.92
C PRO A 309 21.22 2.98 1.02
N GLU A 310 22.01 3.12 -0.04
CA GLU A 310 23.44 2.80 -0.10
C GLU A 310 24.24 3.59 0.93
N GLU A 311 23.93 4.89 1.10
CA GLU A 311 24.59 5.75 2.09
C GLU A 311 24.31 5.27 3.52
N LEU A 312 23.08 4.81 3.77
CA LEU A 312 22.68 4.26 5.08
C LEU A 312 23.23 2.85 5.32
N LEU A 313 23.40 2.05 4.28
CA LEU A 313 23.81 0.64 4.35
C LEU A 313 25.32 0.44 4.33
N LEU A 314 26.04 1.22 3.53
CA LEU A 314 27.45 0.97 3.21
C LEU A 314 28.39 2.01 3.82
N HIS A 315 27.94 3.24 4.05
CA HIS A 315 28.87 4.35 4.30
C HIS A 315 28.80 5.00 5.70
N GLU A 316 27.61 5.18 6.31
CA GLU A 316 27.52 5.92 7.59
C GLU A 316 27.11 5.08 8.82
N ARG A 317 28.03 4.98 9.79
CA ARG A 317 27.76 4.44 11.13
C ARG A 317 27.11 5.53 12.00
N GLY A 318 25.78 5.52 12.14
CA GLY A 318 25.06 6.37 13.11
C GLY A 318 23.77 7.01 12.62
N LEU A 319 23.49 6.94 11.32
CA LEU A 319 22.22 7.38 10.76
C LEU A 319 21.08 6.43 11.17
N LYS A 320 19.95 6.99 11.62
CA LYS A 320 18.74 6.23 11.97
C LYS A 320 17.55 6.68 11.12
N ILE A 321 16.64 5.76 10.87
CA ILE A 321 15.37 6.07 10.19
C ILE A 321 14.63 7.14 11.01
N ALA A 322 14.04 8.11 10.33
CA ALA A 322 13.18 9.11 10.96
C ALA A 322 11.83 8.50 11.36
N ALA A 323 11.80 7.57 12.32
CA ALA A 323 10.61 6.81 12.72
C ALA A 323 9.37 7.69 12.95
N HIS A 324 9.57 8.85 13.57
CA HIS A 324 8.53 9.86 13.78
C HIS A 324 7.82 10.28 12.47
N TYR A 325 8.56 10.52 11.38
CA TYR A 325 7.99 10.88 10.09
C TYR A 325 7.11 9.75 9.54
N TYR A 326 7.62 8.51 9.52
CA TYR A 326 6.86 7.36 9.01
C TYR A 326 5.58 7.10 9.81
N ILE A 327 5.63 7.23 11.14
CA ILE A 327 4.48 7.02 12.02
C ILE A 327 3.45 8.14 11.82
N PHE A 328 3.84 9.40 12.01
CA PHE A 328 2.89 10.51 12.11
C PHE A 328 2.52 11.16 10.78
N LYS A 329 3.31 10.97 9.71
CA LYS A 329 3.01 11.49 8.37
C LYS A 329 2.59 10.40 7.39
N GLY A 330 2.99 9.14 7.63
CA GLY A 330 2.61 7.99 6.80
C GLY A 330 1.47 7.18 7.40
N ILE A 331 1.78 6.35 8.40
CA ILE A 331 0.91 5.27 8.91
C ILE A 331 -0.35 5.81 9.59
N LEU A 332 -0.21 6.67 10.60
CA LEU A 332 -1.35 7.12 11.40
C LEU A 332 -2.37 7.92 10.59
N PRO A 333 -1.99 8.91 9.74
CA PRO A 333 -2.96 9.63 8.93
C PRO A 333 -3.73 8.73 7.97
N ALA A 334 -3.06 7.73 7.38
CA ALA A 334 -3.69 6.82 6.44
C ALA A 334 -4.69 5.87 7.13
N LEU A 335 -4.38 5.40 8.34
CA LEU A 335 -5.31 4.62 9.15
C LEU A 335 -6.45 5.49 9.73
N ASN A 336 -6.16 6.70 10.22
CA ASN A 336 -7.17 7.61 10.77
C ASN A 336 -8.27 7.88 9.76
N ARG A 337 -7.88 8.09 8.50
CA ARG A 337 -8.77 8.28 7.37
C ARG A 337 -9.85 7.19 7.20
N ILE A 338 -9.58 5.97 7.65
CA ILE A 338 -10.47 4.80 7.56
C ILE A 338 -11.18 4.54 8.89
N LEU A 339 -10.48 4.78 10.01
CA LEU A 339 -10.95 4.47 11.36
C LEU A 339 -11.82 5.59 11.98
N GLU A 340 -11.63 6.84 11.56
CA GLU A 340 -12.41 7.98 12.05
C GLU A 340 -13.93 7.84 11.77
N PRO A 341 -14.38 7.38 10.58
CA PRO A 341 -15.80 7.11 10.33
C PRO A 341 -16.45 6.07 11.27
N ILE A 342 -15.66 5.18 11.88
CA ILE A 342 -16.15 4.18 12.84
C ILE A 342 -15.95 4.64 14.31
N GLY A 343 -15.64 5.92 14.52
CA GLY A 343 -15.50 6.54 15.85
C GLY A 343 -14.14 6.34 16.51
N VAL A 344 -13.11 5.92 15.76
CA VAL A 344 -11.78 5.65 16.29
C VAL A 344 -10.80 6.74 15.85
N ASP A 345 -10.35 7.55 16.80
CA ASP A 345 -9.41 8.65 16.56
C ASP A 345 -7.96 8.21 16.82
N MET A 346 -7.15 8.16 15.76
CA MET A 346 -5.74 7.77 15.76
C MET A 346 -4.78 8.98 15.82
N LYS A 347 -5.24 10.14 16.29
CA LYS A 347 -4.37 11.31 16.53
C LYS A 347 -3.24 11.01 17.52
N ARG A 348 -2.15 11.81 17.42
CA ARG A 348 -0.92 11.68 18.20
C ARG A 348 -1.15 11.49 19.71
N ASN A 349 -2.09 12.23 20.28
CA ASN A 349 -2.38 12.19 21.73
C ASN A 349 -3.07 10.90 22.18
N ASN A 350 -3.65 10.13 21.26
CA ASN A 350 -4.41 8.90 21.55
C ASN A 350 -3.62 7.62 21.30
N VAL A 351 -2.38 7.75 20.79
CA VAL A 351 -1.48 6.63 20.51
C VAL A 351 -0.38 6.66 21.58
N PRO A 352 -0.50 5.86 22.66
CA PRO A 352 0.53 5.78 23.69
C PRO A 352 1.73 5.06 23.09
N LEU A 353 2.61 5.82 22.45
CA LEU A 353 3.92 5.32 22.09
C LEU A 353 4.68 5.11 23.41
N ALA A 354 5.46 4.04 23.51
CA ALA A 354 6.27 3.71 24.69
C ALA A 354 7.24 4.84 25.15
N LEU A 355 7.28 5.95 24.40
CA LEU A 355 8.03 7.15 24.73
C LEU A 355 7.62 7.83 26.02
N ASP A 356 6.39 7.65 26.50
CA ASP A 356 5.97 8.24 27.78
C ASP A 356 6.40 7.41 29.01
N ARG A 357 7.04 6.24 28.82
CA ARG A 357 7.34 5.28 29.89
C ARG A 357 8.83 5.00 30.13
N ALA A 358 9.75 5.58 29.37
CA ALA A 358 11.17 5.33 29.59
C ALA A 358 11.67 6.19 30.76
N ALA A 359 12.01 5.56 31.89
CA ALA A 359 12.62 6.24 33.03
C ALA A 359 14.10 6.57 32.74
N PRO A 360 14.58 7.79 33.04
CA PRO A 360 15.97 8.17 32.79
C PRO A 360 16.92 7.46 33.77
N VAL A 361 17.92 6.74 33.25
CA VAL A 361 18.99 6.12 34.07
C VAL A 361 20.12 7.13 34.29
N LYS A 362 20.63 7.26 35.52
CA LYS A 362 21.83 8.08 35.83
C LYS A 362 23.07 7.46 35.18
N ALA A 363 23.72 8.19 34.27
CA ALA A 363 24.90 7.72 33.54
C ALA A 363 26.18 8.43 34.03
N THR A 364 27.26 7.68 34.21
CA THR A 364 28.61 8.18 34.52
C THR A 364 29.42 8.35 33.23
N GLY A 365 29.72 9.60 32.84
CA GLY A 365 30.63 9.96 31.74
C GLY A 365 30.05 10.95 30.70
N PRO A 366 30.91 11.63 29.90
CA PRO A 366 30.46 12.63 28.93
C PRO A 366 29.79 11.95 27.72
N ARG A 367 28.46 12.08 27.62
CA ARG A 367 27.60 11.42 26.63
C ARG A 367 26.96 12.44 25.68
N ARG A 368 26.87 12.11 24.38
CA ARG A 368 26.42 13.02 23.29
C ARG A 368 24.96 12.81 22.83
N THR A 369 24.27 11.73 23.25
CA THR A 369 22.91 11.40 22.75
C THR A 369 21.96 10.90 23.86
N MET A 370 20.69 11.34 23.83
CA MET A 370 19.63 10.94 24.77
C MET A 370 19.38 9.42 24.88
N HIS A 371 19.65 8.64 23.84
CA HIS A 371 19.44 7.19 23.84
C HIS A 371 20.38 6.45 24.80
N GLN A 372 21.47 7.10 25.22
CA GLN A 372 22.40 6.56 26.19
C GLN A 372 21.84 6.61 27.62
N TYR A 373 20.64 7.16 27.84
CA TYR A 373 19.97 7.22 29.14
C TYR A 373 18.90 6.13 29.33
N TYR A 374 18.67 5.26 28.32
CA TYR A 374 17.58 4.28 28.33
C TYR A 374 18.07 2.90 27.85
N HIS A 375 17.88 1.86 28.65
CA HIS A 375 18.13 0.47 28.29
C HIS A 375 16.78 -0.27 28.12
N SER A 376 16.73 -1.22 27.18
CA SER A 376 15.60 -2.14 27.01
C SER A 376 15.84 -3.37 27.88
N GLU A 377 14.87 -3.78 28.70
CA GLU A 377 14.92 -5.03 29.49
C GLU A 377 14.60 -6.28 28.65
N HIS A 378 14.36 -6.09 27.34
CA HIS A 378 14.01 -7.16 26.41
C HIS A 378 15.11 -7.39 25.37
N CYS A 379 15.35 -8.67 25.09
CA CYS A 379 16.28 -9.15 24.08
C CYS A 379 15.91 -8.61 22.68
N VAL A 380 16.87 -7.98 22.00
CA VAL A 380 16.68 -7.38 20.67
C VAL A 380 16.35 -8.38 19.55
N LEU A 381 16.54 -9.68 19.80
CA LEU A 381 16.31 -10.75 18.82
C LEU A 381 15.00 -11.54 19.05
N CYS A 382 14.65 -11.85 20.30
CA CYS A 382 13.52 -12.73 20.61
C CYS A 382 12.51 -12.14 21.61
N ASP A 383 12.67 -10.88 22.04
CA ASP A 383 11.78 -10.18 22.99
C ASP A 383 11.70 -10.81 24.40
N ALA A 384 12.43 -11.90 24.65
CA ALA A 384 12.56 -12.50 25.98
C ALA A 384 13.25 -11.54 26.96
N PRO A 385 12.98 -11.62 28.27
CA PRO A 385 13.66 -10.82 29.28
C PRO A 385 15.19 -10.99 29.17
N ALA A 386 15.91 -9.88 29.08
CA ALA A 386 17.36 -9.84 29.10
C ALA A 386 17.83 -9.31 30.46
N ALA A 387 19.01 -9.75 30.92
CA ALA A 387 19.57 -9.26 32.18
C ALA A 387 19.81 -7.74 32.14
N ASP A 388 19.79 -7.08 33.30
CA ASP A 388 19.92 -5.62 33.40
C ASP A 388 21.08 -5.07 32.58
N GLY A 389 20.73 -4.26 31.56
CA GLY A 389 21.70 -3.62 30.65
C GLY A 389 22.19 -4.47 29.47
N ALA A 390 21.73 -5.71 29.32
CA ALA A 390 22.08 -6.59 28.19
C ALA A 390 21.05 -6.49 27.06
N ASP A 391 21.50 -6.22 25.83
CA ASP A 391 20.63 -6.17 24.66
C ASP A 391 20.19 -7.59 24.19
N LEU A 392 20.78 -8.67 24.71
CA LEU A 392 20.54 -10.06 24.27
C LEU A 392 20.31 -11.00 25.45
N CYS A 393 19.35 -11.93 25.34
CA CYS A 393 19.19 -13.00 26.31
C CYS A 393 20.23 -14.12 26.11
N ALA A 394 20.49 -14.90 27.17
CA ALA A 394 21.49 -15.99 27.16
C ALA A 394 21.24 -17.04 26.07
N ALA A 395 19.97 -17.33 25.74
CA ALA A 395 19.62 -18.24 24.64
C ALA A 395 19.93 -17.68 23.24
N SER A 396 19.87 -16.35 23.08
CA SER A 396 20.24 -15.67 21.82
C SER A 396 21.74 -15.47 21.66
N PHE A 397 22.51 -15.73 22.73
CA PHE A 397 23.97 -15.71 22.75
C PHE A 397 24.59 -16.92 22.00
N ALA A 398 23.81 -17.99 21.79
CA ALA A 398 24.25 -19.23 21.13
C ALA A 398 23.37 -19.59 19.90
N ARG A 399 23.78 -19.08 18.70
CA ARG A 399 23.39 -19.47 17.30
C ARG A 399 21.98 -19.08 16.76
N PRO A 400 21.72 -18.99 15.41
CA PRO A 400 22.58 -18.67 14.25
C PRO A 400 21.86 -17.83 13.13
N LEU A 401 21.01 -16.83 13.42
CA LEU A 401 20.31 -16.09 12.33
C LEU A 401 21.26 -15.34 11.37
N MET A 402 22.34 -14.75 11.91
CA MET A 402 23.42 -14.15 11.12
C MET A 402 24.07 -15.18 10.19
N ASP A 403 24.32 -16.39 10.70
CA ASP A 403 24.96 -17.49 9.95
C ASP A 403 24.03 -18.08 8.87
N GLN A 404 22.70 -18.04 9.06
CA GLN A 404 21.74 -18.38 8.00
C GLN A 404 21.73 -17.33 6.87
N THR A 405 21.70 -16.04 7.21
CA THR A 405 21.74 -14.97 6.19
C THR A 405 23.06 -14.97 5.42
N THR A 406 24.19 -15.18 6.10
CA THR A 406 25.51 -15.28 5.46
C THR A 406 25.59 -16.52 4.56
N ARG A 407 25.13 -17.69 5.01
CA ARG A 407 25.07 -18.90 4.17
C ARG A 407 24.16 -18.74 2.95
N HIS A 408 23.06 -18.02 3.08
CA HIS A 408 22.19 -17.71 1.94
C HIS A 408 22.92 -16.82 0.92
N CYS A 409 23.62 -15.78 1.39
CA CYS A 409 24.45 -14.94 0.52
C CYS A 409 25.56 -15.74 -0.17
N MET A 410 26.27 -16.62 0.55
CA MET A 410 27.32 -17.50 0.00
C MET A 410 26.79 -18.37 -1.15
N ARG A 411 25.61 -19.00 -0.95
CA ARG A 411 24.96 -19.80 -2.00
C ARG A 411 24.54 -18.97 -3.20
N CYS A 412 24.09 -17.73 -2.97
CA CYS A 412 23.67 -16.82 -4.03
C CYS A 412 24.86 -16.29 -4.85
N THR A 413 25.99 -15.97 -4.21
CA THR A 413 27.18 -15.44 -4.89
C THR A 413 28.11 -16.55 -5.41
N GLY A 414 27.96 -17.78 -4.93
CA GLY A 414 28.91 -18.87 -5.19
C GLY A 414 30.20 -18.75 -4.38
N GLU A 415 30.30 -17.76 -3.48
CA GLU A 415 31.46 -17.54 -2.64
C GLU A 415 31.42 -18.44 -1.40
N HIS A 416 32.59 -18.95 -1.01
CA HIS A 416 32.74 -19.82 0.16
C HIS A 416 33.32 -19.07 1.37
N ASP A 417 33.80 -17.84 1.16
CA ASP A 417 34.32 -16.96 2.20
C ASP A 417 33.21 -16.10 2.83
N ARG A 418 33.45 -15.62 4.05
CA ARG A 418 32.56 -14.75 4.80
C ARG A 418 32.63 -13.28 4.35
N ASP A 419 33.64 -12.87 3.58
CA ASP A 419 33.79 -11.51 3.03
C ASP A 419 32.96 -11.30 1.75
N ILE A 420 31.63 -11.32 1.86
CA ILE A 420 30.73 -11.22 0.71
C ILE A 420 30.45 -9.75 0.34
N ARG A 421 30.98 -9.28 -0.78
CA ARG A 421 30.80 -7.90 -1.29
C ARG A 421 29.59 -7.79 -2.23
N CYS A 422 28.39 -7.91 -1.66
CA CYS A 422 27.13 -7.77 -2.39
C CYS A 422 26.55 -6.35 -2.26
N GLU A 423 26.22 -5.72 -3.39
CA GLU A 423 25.64 -4.37 -3.47
C GLU A 423 24.18 -4.36 -3.97
N ALA A 424 23.52 -5.52 -4.00
CA ALA A 424 22.15 -5.65 -4.51
C ALA A 424 21.13 -4.99 -3.56
N ILE A 425 20.86 -3.70 -3.76
CA ILE A 425 19.95 -2.88 -2.95
C ILE A 425 18.48 -3.29 -2.98
N ASP A 426 18.09 -4.14 -3.93
CA ASP A 426 16.74 -4.71 -4.02
C ASP A 426 16.64 -6.04 -3.23
N CYS A 427 17.75 -6.57 -2.74
CA CYS A 427 17.79 -7.84 -2.04
C CYS A 427 17.44 -7.67 -0.56
N PRO A 428 16.31 -8.19 -0.05
CA PRO A 428 15.95 -8.07 1.37
C PRO A 428 16.96 -8.77 2.30
N VAL A 429 17.65 -9.80 1.80
CA VAL A 429 18.66 -10.54 2.58
C VAL A 429 19.90 -9.69 2.85
N LEU A 430 20.27 -8.79 1.92
CA LEU A 430 21.37 -7.84 2.12
C LEU A 430 21.10 -6.94 3.34
N TYR A 431 19.90 -6.36 3.42
CA TYR A 431 19.50 -5.50 4.56
C TYR A 431 19.50 -6.27 5.87
N ALA A 432 19.01 -7.52 5.86
CA ALA A 432 19.00 -8.37 7.05
C ALA A 432 20.43 -8.69 7.52
N ARG A 433 21.31 -9.10 6.60
CA ARG A 433 22.71 -9.42 6.90
C ARG A 433 23.46 -8.22 7.50
N LEU A 434 23.42 -7.06 6.83
CA LEU A 434 24.08 -5.84 7.28
C LEU A 434 23.57 -5.36 8.64
N ARG A 435 22.27 -5.54 8.91
CA ARG A 435 21.69 -5.26 10.23
C ARG A 435 22.29 -6.16 11.32
N TYR A 436 22.38 -7.48 11.07
CA TYR A 436 22.94 -8.42 12.05
C TYR A 436 24.44 -8.18 12.29
N GLU A 437 25.21 -7.88 11.23
CA GLU A 437 26.63 -7.50 11.36
C GLU A 437 26.81 -6.28 12.27
N ARG A 438 25.99 -5.23 12.10
CA ARG A 438 26.02 -4.03 12.95
C ARG A 438 25.65 -4.33 14.41
N GLN A 439 24.60 -5.12 14.64
CA GLN A 439 24.19 -5.50 15.99
C GLN A 439 25.27 -6.34 16.69
N GLY A 440 25.87 -7.30 15.98
CA GLY A 440 26.97 -8.11 16.48
C GLY A 440 28.22 -7.28 16.82
N HIS A 441 28.56 -6.27 16.01
CA HIS A 441 29.67 -5.36 16.30
C HIS A 441 29.43 -4.53 17.56
N ASN A 442 28.22 -3.98 17.73
CA ASN A 442 27.88 -3.19 18.91
C ASN A 442 27.90 -4.03 20.20
N ALA A 443 27.34 -5.24 20.16
CA ALA A 443 27.36 -6.17 21.29
C ALA A 443 28.79 -6.53 21.71
N ARG A 444 29.68 -6.80 20.74
CA ARG A 444 31.12 -7.07 21.02
C ARG A 444 31.83 -5.86 21.64
N GLN A 445 31.52 -4.64 21.20
CA GLN A 445 32.10 -3.42 21.78
C GLN A 445 31.61 -3.16 23.21
N GLN A 446 30.32 -3.33 23.47
CA GLN A 446 29.75 -3.22 24.81
C GLN A 446 30.34 -4.29 25.75
N GLN A 447 30.49 -5.54 25.27
CA GLN A 447 31.14 -6.61 26.03
C GLN A 447 32.61 -6.30 26.33
N ALA A 448 33.37 -5.80 25.34
CA ALA A 448 34.76 -5.39 25.55
C ALA A 448 34.90 -4.19 26.50
N ALA A 449 33.86 -3.36 26.62
CA ALA A 449 33.79 -2.28 27.60
C ALA A 449 33.41 -2.81 29.00
N ALA A 450 32.46 -3.75 29.09
CA ALA A 450 32.06 -4.39 30.34
C ALA A 450 33.17 -5.26 30.95
N VAL A 451 33.88 -6.03 30.13
CA VAL A 451 35.06 -6.81 30.56
C VAL A 451 36.18 -5.88 31.05
N ARG A 452 36.39 -4.74 30.39
CA ARG A 452 37.34 -3.71 30.88
C ARG A 452 36.89 -3.06 32.19
N ALA A 453 35.58 -2.87 32.40
CA ALA A 453 35.04 -2.32 33.64
C ALA A 453 35.11 -3.31 34.82
N LEU A 454 35.14 -4.61 34.54
CA LEU A 454 35.31 -5.68 35.55
C LEU A 454 36.79 -5.96 35.90
N GLN A 455 37.74 -5.34 35.19
CA GLN A 455 39.18 -5.48 35.39
C GLN A 455 39.79 -4.36 36.24
N TRP A 456 38.97 -3.57 36.94
CA TRP A 456 39.38 -2.54 37.90
C TRP A 456 38.82 -2.83 39.29
#